data_AF-A0A7V5RLN0-F1
#
_entry.id   AF-A0A7V5RLN0-F1
#
_cell.length_a   1.000
_cell.length_b   1.000
_cell.length_c   1.000
_cell.angle_alpha   90.00
_cell.angle_beta   90.00
_cell.angle_gamma   90.00
#
_symmetry.space_group_name_H-M   'P 1'
#
loop_
_entity.id
_entity.type
_entity.pdbx_description
1 polymer ?
#
loop_
_entity_poly.entity_id
_entity_poly.type
_entity_poly.pdbx_seq_one_letter_code
_entity_poly.pdbx_strand_id
1 'polypeptide(L)'
;MAFWKGKIMNALICSHGTRGKNGLRMALLLAALICLPLKNAEAQDARLEVSASVPAFLAATEFDLRFTIGSAAQPVDGLFGISFELHYSSIDQIELAAPLVLENIDFLQPDVYTFIRHEPENKVIYLAVSRKRGAAGQDGAGLLFSLPLKISAQAVPGWNTCFTIRNVFANDSTGAQLPVQAGDPFCLTVVEPEVEVVPNPFTPNDDGFNDGTEFKRDGGIPSNWVIIIMDRSGRTIRELRNGENIWNGKDSSGQLVLPGAYLYVIKDGERFVRRGLLGVVR
;
A
#
# COMPACT_ATOMS: atom_id res chain seq x y z
N MET A 1 -22.23 55.90 2.67
CA MET A 1 -22.45 55.68 1.22
C MET A 1 -21.68 54.41 0.84
N ALA A 2 -22.33 53.25 0.98
CA ALA A 2 -22.86 52.39 -0.09
C ALA A 2 -21.76 51.52 -0.76
N PHE A 3 -21.46 50.35 -0.18
CA PHE A 3 -21.93 49.00 -0.59
C PHE A 3 -21.60 48.61 -2.03
N TRP A 4 -20.68 47.64 -2.20
CA TRP A 4 -20.55 46.85 -3.42
C TRP A 4 -20.73 45.36 -3.05
N LYS A 5 -21.88 44.80 -3.46
CA LYS A 5 -22.15 43.36 -3.50
C LYS A 5 -22.18 42.95 -4.98
N GLY A 6 -21.21 42.16 -5.42
CA GLY A 6 -21.26 41.50 -6.72
C GLY A 6 -22.11 40.23 -6.63
N LYS A 7 -23.32 40.27 -7.19
CA LYS A 7 -24.18 39.10 -7.46
C LYS A 7 -23.91 38.65 -8.90
N ILE A 8 -23.45 37.43 -9.10
CA ILE A 8 -23.40 36.79 -10.42
C ILE A 8 -24.82 36.33 -10.77
N MET A 9 -25.35 36.82 -11.90
CA MET A 9 -26.64 36.42 -12.46
C MET A 9 -26.51 35.05 -13.14
N ASN A 10 -27.26 34.05 -12.67
CA ASN A 10 -27.54 32.84 -13.45
C ASN A 10 -28.57 33.16 -14.53
N ALA A 11 -28.19 33.02 -15.80
CA ALA A 11 -29.10 33.11 -16.92
C ALA A 11 -30.00 31.84 -16.97
N LEU A 12 -31.32 32.01 -16.79
CA LEU A 12 -32.30 31.01 -17.19
C LEU A 12 -32.52 31.11 -18.69
N ILE A 13 -32.10 30.09 -19.46
CA ILE A 13 -32.55 29.91 -20.84
C ILE A 13 -33.69 28.89 -20.81
N CYS A 14 -34.93 29.38 -20.93
CA CYS A 14 -36.09 28.56 -21.26
C CYS A 14 -36.50 28.88 -22.70
N SER A 15 -36.29 27.93 -23.62
CA SER A 15 -36.71 28.05 -25.02
C SER A 15 -38.24 28.03 -25.12
N HIS A 16 -38.83 29.07 -25.70
CA HIS A 16 -40.25 29.10 -26.06
C HIS A 16 -40.44 28.39 -27.40
N GLY A 17 -41.04 27.20 -27.39
CA GLY A 17 -41.61 26.58 -28.58
C GLY A 17 -42.96 27.23 -28.91
N THR A 18 -43.04 27.99 -30.00
CA THR A 18 -44.31 28.48 -30.54
C THR A 18 -44.99 27.38 -31.35
N ARG A 19 -46.29 27.13 -31.12
CA ARG A 19 -47.12 26.36 -32.06
C ARG A 19 -48.53 26.93 -32.18
N GLY A 20 -48.94 27.07 -33.43
CA GLY A 20 -50.17 27.72 -33.87
C GLY A 20 -51.46 26.91 -33.66
N LYS A 21 -52.56 27.64 -33.89
CA LYS A 21 -53.96 27.23 -33.79
C LYS A 21 -54.30 26.04 -34.71
N ASN A 22 -54.93 25.00 -34.17
CA ASN A 22 -56.22 24.45 -34.61
C ASN A 22 -56.58 23.19 -33.79
N GLY A 23 -57.87 23.04 -33.49
CA GLY A 23 -58.37 22.23 -32.39
C GLY A 23 -58.45 20.72 -32.64
N LEU A 24 -58.40 19.98 -31.53
CA LEU A 24 -59.20 18.78 -31.25
C LEU A 24 -59.05 18.48 -29.75
N ARG A 25 -60.16 18.19 -29.06
CA ARG A 25 -60.19 17.81 -27.64
C ARG A 25 -59.42 16.50 -27.44
N MET A 26 -58.36 16.50 -26.64
CA MET A 26 -57.75 15.27 -26.14
C MET A 26 -57.04 15.53 -24.80
N ALA A 27 -57.34 14.64 -23.84
CA ALA A 27 -56.84 14.48 -22.47
C ALA A 27 -55.80 15.49 -21.92
N LEU A 28 -56.18 16.18 -20.84
CA LEU A 28 -55.26 16.82 -19.90
C LEU A 28 -54.42 15.73 -19.20
N LEU A 29 -53.22 15.46 -19.68
CA LEU A 29 -52.14 14.98 -18.82
C LEU A 29 -51.36 16.20 -18.36
N LEU A 30 -51.52 16.57 -17.09
CA LEU A 30 -50.72 17.58 -16.43
C LEU A 30 -49.28 17.05 -16.35
N ALA A 31 -48.43 17.39 -17.32
CA ALA A 31 -46.99 17.25 -17.15
C ALA A 31 -46.53 18.34 -16.17
N ALA A 32 -46.54 18.02 -14.88
CA ALA A 32 -45.85 18.83 -13.88
C ALA A 32 -44.36 18.79 -14.22
N LEU A 33 -43.86 19.82 -14.90
CA LEU A 33 -42.43 20.08 -14.97
C LEU A 33 -41.97 20.44 -13.55
N ILE A 34 -41.55 19.43 -12.81
CA ILE A 34 -40.87 19.62 -11.54
C ILE A 34 -39.51 20.21 -11.89
N CYS A 35 -39.38 21.53 -11.76
CA CYS A 35 -38.09 22.21 -11.74
C CYS A 35 -37.43 21.87 -10.41
N LEU A 36 -36.87 20.67 -10.29
CA LEU A 36 -35.99 20.31 -9.18
C LEU A 36 -34.80 21.27 -9.25
N PRO A 37 -34.46 21.98 -8.16
CA PRO A 37 -33.21 22.70 -8.12
C PRO A 37 -32.09 21.69 -8.35
N LEU A 38 -31.26 21.91 -9.37
CA LEU A 38 -29.95 21.28 -9.45
C LEU A 38 -29.26 21.67 -8.13
N LYS A 39 -29.11 20.70 -7.22
CA LYS A 39 -28.16 20.84 -6.12
C LYS A 39 -26.84 21.18 -6.81
N ASN A 40 -26.32 22.37 -6.55
CA ASN A 40 -24.91 22.63 -6.82
C ASN A 40 -24.15 21.48 -6.15
N ALA A 41 -23.43 20.69 -6.94
CA ALA A 41 -22.49 19.73 -6.37
C ALA A 41 -21.54 20.56 -5.50
N GLU A 42 -21.57 20.36 -4.18
CA GLU A 42 -20.51 20.88 -3.32
C GLU A 42 -19.19 20.40 -3.93
N ALA A 43 -18.32 21.34 -4.29
CA ALA A 43 -16.98 21.02 -4.71
C ALA A 43 -16.32 20.33 -3.51
N GLN A 44 -16.08 19.03 -3.64
CA GLN A 44 -15.49 18.24 -2.58
C GLN A 44 -13.99 18.56 -2.54
N ASP A 45 -13.48 18.83 -1.34
CA ASP A 45 -12.09 19.19 -1.09
C ASP A 45 -11.11 18.16 -1.65
N ALA A 46 -9.96 18.62 -2.15
CA ALA A 46 -8.87 17.73 -2.55
C ALA A 46 -8.38 16.90 -1.35
N ARG A 47 -8.00 15.65 -1.59
CA ARG A 47 -7.46 14.75 -0.55
C ARG A 47 -5.98 14.52 -0.73
N LEU A 48 -5.25 14.40 0.38
CA LEU A 48 -3.90 13.84 0.41
C LEU A 48 -4.00 12.36 0.79
N GLU A 49 -3.81 11.48 -0.18
CA GLU A 49 -3.90 10.03 0.00
C GLU A 49 -2.51 9.42 0.21
N VAL A 50 -2.46 8.36 1.03
CA VAL A 50 -1.27 7.53 1.24
C VAL A 50 -1.52 6.14 0.66
N SER A 51 -0.53 5.56 -0.04
CA SER A 51 -0.62 4.21 -0.60
C SER A 51 0.76 3.60 -0.82
N ALA A 52 0.80 2.32 -1.21
CA ALA A 52 1.99 1.66 -1.74
C ALA A 52 1.62 0.88 -3.01
N SER A 53 2.62 0.30 -3.69
CA SER A 53 2.40 -0.50 -4.91
C SER A 53 1.50 -1.72 -4.68
N VAL A 54 1.56 -2.32 -3.49
CA VAL A 54 0.75 -3.46 -3.04
C VAL A 54 0.42 -3.32 -1.56
N PRO A 55 -0.61 -4.01 -1.05
CA PRO A 55 -0.98 -3.96 0.37
C PRO A 55 -0.25 -5.02 1.23
N ALA A 56 0.64 -5.84 0.66
CA ALA A 56 1.30 -6.92 1.37
C ALA A 56 2.77 -7.06 0.96
N PHE A 57 3.65 -7.27 1.94
CA PHE A 57 5.09 -7.30 1.74
C PHE A 57 5.75 -8.42 2.53
N LEU A 58 6.82 -8.99 1.98
CA LEU A 58 7.69 -9.90 2.73
C LEU A 58 8.58 -9.10 3.69
N ALA A 59 9.01 -9.72 4.77
CA ALA A 59 10.04 -9.16 5.65
C ALA A 59 11.30 -8.77 4.87
N ALA A 60 12.01 -7.73 5.32
CA ALA A 60 13.19 -7.13 4.68
C ALA A 60 12.96 -6.50 3.29
N THR A 61 11.72 -6.40 2.81
CA THR A 61 11.39 -5.77 1.52
C THR A 61 11.41 -4.25 1.64
N GLU A 62 12.12 -3.60 0.71
CA GLU A 62 12.04 -2.15 0.51
C GLU A 62 10.82 -1.79 -0.36
N PHE A 63 10.15 -0.69 -0.02
CA PHE A 63 8.99 -0.21 -0.74
C PHE A 63 8.82 1.29 -0.60
N ASP A 64 8.12 1.90 -1.56
CA ASP A 64 7.75 3.30 -1.51
C ASP A 64 6.37 3.48 -0.88
N LEU A 65 6.30 4.30 0.16
CA LEU A 65 5.06 4.89 0.62
C LEU A 65 4.79 6.17 -0.18
N ARG A 66 3.73 6.15 -0.98
CA ARG A 66 3.42 7.18 -1.97
C ARG A 66 2.35 8.12 -1.45
N PHE A 67 2.60 9.42 -1.56
CA PHE A 67 1.66 10.48 -1.20
C PHE A 67 1.10 11.12 -2.45
N THR A 68 -0.20 11.01 -2.67
CA THR A 68 -0.89 11.53 -3.85
C THR A 68 -1.83 12.65 -3.45
N ILE A 69 -1.73 13.79 -4.12
CA ILE A 69 -2.62 14.94 -3.89
C ILE A 69 -3.70 15.01 -4.95
N GLY A 70 -4.94 15.20 -4.51
CA GLY A 70 -6.11 15.39 -5.37
C GLY A 70 -6.47 14.16 -6.22
N SER A 71 -7.47 14.35 -7.07
CA SER A 71 -7.85 13.40 -8.12
C SER A 71 -8.31 14.16 -9.37
N ALA A 72 -8.57 13.45 -10.47
CA ALA A 72 -9.15 14.07 -11.67
C ALA A 72 -10.51 14.76 -11.39
N ALA A 73 -11.28 14.27 -10.42
CA ALA A 73 -12.56 14.86 -10.02
C ALA A 73 -12.39 15.99 -8.99
N GLN A 74 -11.31 15.97 -8.20
CA GLN A 74 -11.06 16.87 -7.08
C GLN A 74 -9.58 17.29 -7.09
N PRO A 75 -9.15 18.08 -8.09
CA PRO A 75 -7.78 18.57 -8.15
C PRO A 75 -7.54 19.61 -7.05
N VAL A 76 -6.28 19.81 -6.68
CA VAL A 76 -5.87 20.98 -5.92
C VAL A 76 -5.68 22.16 -6.88
N ASP A 77 -5.98 23.37 -6.42
CA ASP A 77 -5.81 24.62 -7.16
C ASP A 77 -4.77 25.47 -6.42
N GLY A 78 -3.71 25.85 -7.10
CA GLY A 78 -2.67 26.74 -6.59
C GLY A 78 -1.79 26.17 -5.48
N LEU A 79 -1.58 24.86 -5.37
CA LEU A 79 -0.76 24.29 -4.30
C LEU A 79 0.68 24.80 -4.36
N PHE A 80 1.11 25.51 -3.32
CA PHE A 80 2.48 26.01 -3.21
C PHE A 80 3.30 25.20 -2.21
N GLY A 81 2.70 24.80 -1.09
CA GLY A 81 3.34 23.95 -0.11
C GLY A 81 2.35 23.23 0.78
N ILE A 82 2.77 22.08 1.30
CA ILE A 82 1.97 21.23 2.17
C ILE A 82 2.84 20.59 3.25
N SER A 83 2.31 20.53 4.46
CA SER A 83 2.91 19.82 5.60
C SER A 83 1.86 19.00 6.32
N PHE A 84 2.26 17.87 6.87
CA PHE A 84 1.37 16.98 7.61
C PHE A 84 2.15 16.03 8.53
N GLU A 85 1.42 15.33 9.37
CA GLU A 85 1.92 14.26 10.23
C GLU A 85 1.53 12.90 9.66
N LEU A 86 2.50 12.02 9.52
CA LEU A 86 2.28 10.62 9.21
C LEU A 86 2.42 9.80 10.50
N HIS A 87 1.29 9.35 11.04
CA HIS A 87 1.25 8.45 12.18
C HIS A 87 1.29 7.01 11.70
N TYR A 88 2.04 6.15 12.39
CA TYR A 88 2.12 4.73 12.06
C TYR A 88 1.86 3.83 13.29
N SER A 89 1.24 2.68 13.09
CA SER A 89 0.77 1.85 14.22
C SER A 89 1.88 1.06 14.92
N SER A 90 2.95 0.70 14.20
CA SER A 90 3.96 -0.27 14.66
C SER A 90 5.39 0.25 14.53
N ILE A 91 6.19 0.11 15.59
CA ILE A 91 7.61 0.48 15.60
C ILE A 91 8.53 -0.68 15.19
N ASP A 92 8.11 -1.93 15.38
CA ASP A 92 8.96 -3.10 15.17
C ASP A 92 8.79 -3.74 13.78
N GLN A 93 7.78 -3.32 13.02
CA GLN A 93 7.44 -3.92 11.72
C GLN A 93 8.05 -3.17 10.54
N ILE A 94 8.49 -1.92 10.74
CA ILE A 94 9.09 -1.08 9.70
C ILE A 94 10.46 -0.60 10.17
N GLU A 95 11.45 -0.74 9.31
CA GLU A 95 12.76 -0.13 9.43
C GLU A 95 12.76 1.23 8.70
N LEU A 96 13.09 2.29 9.43
CA LEU A 96 13.26 3.64 8.92
C LEU A 96 14.76 3.94 8.82
N ALA A 97 15.33 3.78 7.63
CA ALA A 97 16.75 4.05 7.41
C ALA A 97 17.01 5.56 7.44
N ALA A 98 17.99 5.98 8.24
CA ALA A 98 18.42 7.37 8.29
C ALA A 98 19.59 7.63 7.31
N PRO A 99 19.62 8.77 6.60
CA PRO A 99 18.60 9.82 6.59
C PRO A 99 17.37 9.40 5.78
N LEU A 100 16.17 9.72 6.28
CA LEU A 100 14.97 9.63 5.45
C LEU A 100 15.01 10.76 4.42
N VAL A 101 14.78 10.43 3.16
CA VAL A 101 14.79 11.38 2.04
C VAL A 101 13.52 11.16 1.22
N LEU A 102 12.88 12.25 0.80
CA LEU A 102 11.74 12.18 -0.10
C LEU A 102 12.21 12.05 -1.55
N GLU A 103 11.55 11.20 -2.31
CA GLU A 103 11.85 10.91 -3.71
C GLU A 103 10.65 11.25 -4.62
N ASN A 104 10.85 11.26 -5.94
CA ASN A 104 9.78 11.46 -6.93
C ASN A 104 8.93 12.73 -6.70
N ILE A 105 9.57 13.84 -6.34
CA ILE A 105 8.91 15.11 -5.95
C ILE A 105 8.56 15.97 -7.18
N ASP A 106 8.06 15.35 -8.25
CA ASP A 106 7.91 16.03 -9.54
C ASP A 106 6.74 17.03 -9.56
N PHE A 107 5.70 16.77 -8.77
CA PHE A 107 4.49 17.60 -8.77
C PHE A 107 4.72 19.03 -8.30
N LEU A 108 5.76 19.36 -7.54
CA LEU A 108 6.03 20.74 -7.12
C LEU A 108 7.30 21.34 -7.76
N GLN A 109 7.97 20.60 -8.64
CA GLN A 109 9.15 21.12 -9.35
C GLN A 109 8.81 22.34 -10.22
N PRO A 110 9.82 23.14 -10.60
CA PRO A 110 11.19 23.13 -10.12
C PRO A 110 11.35 23.79 -8.73
N ASP A 111 12.53 23.63 -8.12
CA ASP A 111 12.98 24.39 -6.93
C ASP A 111 12.13 24.17 -5.67
N VAL A 112 12.20 22.95 -5.16
CA VAL A 112 11.46 22.50 -3.99
C VAL A 112 12.33 22.48 -2.74
N TYR A 113 11.72 22.78 -1.59
CA TYR A 113 12.23 22.55 -0.25
C TYR A 113 11.44 21.41 0.40
N THR A 114 12.14 20.48 1.04
CA THR A 114 11.55 19.37 1.80
C THR A 114 11.97 19.43 3.25
N PHE A 115 11.06 19.04 4.14
CA PHE A 115 11.33 18.85 5.56
C PHE A 115 10.87 17.46 5.98
N ILE A 116 11.71 16.80 6.76
CA ILE A 116 11.39 15.52 7.39
C ILE A 116 11.93 15.52 8.81
N ARG A 117 11.10 15.10 9.75
CA ARG A 117 11.49 14.84 11.14
C ARG A 117 10.78 13.59 11.60
N HIS A 118 11.52 12.65 12.15
CA HIS A 118 10.99 11.40 12.67
C HIS A 118 11.07 11.39 14.20
N GLU A 119 9.97 11.07 14.86
CA GLU A 119 9.89 10.83 16.30
C GLU A 119 9.42 9.39 16.56
N PRO A 120 10.36 8.43 16.67
CA PRO A 120 10.02 7.02 16.83
C PRO A 120 9.13 6.73 18.05
N GLU A 121 9.43 7.39 19.17
CA GLU A 121 8.71 7.23 20.45
C GLU A 121 7.22 7.60 20.33
N ASN A 122 6.91 8.57 19.48
CA ASN A 122 5.56 9.07 19.22
C ASN A 122 4.92 8.43 17.97
N LYS A 123 5.67 7.56 17.28
CA LYS A 123 5.28 6.92 16.02
C LYS A 123 4.77 7.89 14.96
N VAL A 124 5.47 9.02 14.82
CA VAL A 124 5.11 10.09 13.89
C VAL A 124 6.29 10.52 13.04
N ILE A 125 6.02 10.76 11.76
CA ILE A 125 6.94 11.41 10.82
C ILE A 125 6.28 12.72 10.39
N TYR A 126 6.91 13.84 10.69
CA TYR A 126 6.52 15.15 10.17
C TYR A 126 7.10 15.32 8.79
N LEU A 127 6.25 15.61 7.82
CA LEU A 127 6.60 15.73 6.42
C LEU A 127 6.17 17.10 5.92
N ALA A 128 7.02 17.75 5.14
CA ALA A 128 6.63 18.92 4.37
C ALA A 128 7.36 18.99 3.03
N VAL A 129 6.67 19.56 2.06
CA VAL A 129 7.20 19.90 0.75
C VAL A 129 6.63 21.24 0.32
N SER A 130 7.48 22.14 -0.16
CA SER A 130 7.07 23.47 -0.60
C SER A 130 7.94 23.94 -1.75
N ARG A 131 7.34 24.67 -2.68
CA ARG A 131 8.09 25.43 -3.68
C ARG A 131 8.87 26.56 -2.99
N LYS A 132 9.98 27.00 -3.58
CA LYS A 132 10.73 28.17 -3.11
C LYS A 132 10.02 29.48 -3.49
N ARG A 133 10.32 30.54 -2.73
CA ARG A 133 9.77 31.89 -2.92
C ARG A 133 9.93 32.37 -4.36
N GLY A 134 8.86 32.93 -4.92
CA GLY A 134 8.84 33.46 -6.29
C GLY A 134 8.23 32.51 -7.32
N ALA A 135 8.04 31.24 -6.98
CA ALA A 135 7.25 30.32 -7.78
C ALA A 135 5.74 30.54 -7.57
N ALA A 136 4.93 30.23 -8.59
CA ALA A 136 3.47 30.19 -8.49
C ALA A 136 3.01 28.90 -7.77
N GLY A 137 1.74 28.84 -7.38
CA GLY A 137 1.09 27.58 -7.01
C GLY A 137 1.00 26.59 -8.18
N GLN A 138 0.70 25.33 -7.90
CA GLN A 138 0.51 24.28 -8.90
C GLN A 138 -0.86 23.64 -8.78
N ASP A 139 -1.53 23.54 -9.92
CA ASP A 139 -2.87 22.98 -10.02
C ASP A 139 -2.80 21.50 -10.44
N GLY A 140 -3.87 20.76 -10.15
CA GLY A 140 -4.09 19.41 -10.67
C GLY A 140 -4.08 18.35 -9.59
N ALA A 141 -3.70 17.14 -9.98
CA ALA A 141 -3.62 15.99 -9.10
C ALA A 141 -2.46 15.08 -9.51
N GLY A 142 -1.88 14.36 -8.56
CA GLY A 142 -0.80 13.42 -8.85
C GLY A 142 0.06 13.06 -7.66
N LEU A 143 1.12 12.29 -7.95
CA LEU A 143 2.12 11.91 -6.96
C LEU A 143 2.85 13.15 -6.47
N LEU A 144 2.72 13.45 -5.19
CA LEU A 144 3.42 14.56 -4.54
C LEU A 144 4.88 14.19 -4.24
N PHE A 145 5.09 13.01 -3.64
CA PHE A 145 6.41 12.38 -3.43
C PHE A 145 6.26 10.91 -2.96
N SER A 146 7.36 10.17 -2.98
CA SER A 146 7.56 8.89 -2.31
C SER A 146 8.39 9.05 -1.04
N LEU A 147 8.07 8.27 0.00
CA LEU A 147 8.91 8.04 1.17
C LEU A 147 9.40 6.57 1.12
N PRO A 148 10.69 6.33 0.86
CA PRO A 148 11.26 4.98 0.87
C PRO A 148 11.24 4.40 2.29
N LEU A 149 10.72 3.20 2.43
CA LEU A 149 10.60 2.44 3.67
C LEU A 149 11.09 1.02 3.48
N LYS A 150 11.35 0.32 4.58
CA LYS A 150 11.68 -1.11 4.55
C LYS A 150 10.86 -1.85 5.60
N ILE A 151 10.29 -3.01 5.24
CA ILE A 151 9.70 -3.91 6.25
C ILE A 151 10.85 -4.50 7.07
N SER A 152 10.71 -4.51 8.39
CA SER A 152 11.78 -5.04 9.23
C SER A 152 12.14 -6.48 8.86
N ALA A 153 13.42 -6.83 8.92
CA ALA A 153 13.83 -8.23 8.81
C ALA A 153 13.23 -9.09 9.93
N GLN A 154 12.89 -8.51 11.08
CA GLN A 154 12.26 -9.22 12.20
C GLN A 154 10.73 -9.05 12.25
N ALA A 155 10.14 -8.49 11.19
CA ALA A 155 8.71 -8.28 11.10
C ALA A 155 7.94 -9.59 11.26
N VAL A 156 6.87 -9.54 12.06
CA VAL A 156 6.03 -10.72 12.36
C VAL A 156 4.91 -10.81 11.33
N PRO A 157 4.85 -11.87 10.52
CA PRO A 157 3.80 -12.05 9.52
C PRO A 157 2.39 -12.08 10.14
N GLY A 158 1.41 -11.63 9.36
CA GLY A 158 -0.02 -11.58 9.74
C GLY A 158 -0.43 -10.33 10.53
N TRP A 159 0.52 -9.49 10.95
CA TRP A 159 0.21 -8.21 11.60
C TRP A 159 0.05 -7.08 10.58
N ASN A 160 -0.95 -6.24 10.81
CA ASN A 160 -1.18 -5.04 10.00
C ASN A 160 -0.39 -3.86 10.55
N THR A 161 0.30 -3.16 9.66
CA THR A 161 0.89 -1.86 9.95
C THR A 161 0.15 -0.79 9.16
N CYS A 162 -0.42 0.19 9.87
CA CYS A 162 -1.26 1.22 9.28
C CYS A 162 -0.59 2.58 9.38
N PHE A 163 -0.75 3.38 8.32
CA PHE A 163 -0.31 4.74 8.20
C PHE A 163 -1.53 5.66 8.13
N THR A 164 -1.52 6.72 8.92
CA THR A 164 -2.61 7.69 9.00
C THR A 164 -2.06 9.09 8.86
N ILE A 165 -2.61 9.85 7.91
CA ILE A 165 -2.29 11.26 7.74
C ILE A 165 -3.10 12.09 8.73
N ARG A 166 -2.45 13.02 9.42
CA ARG A 166 -3.08 13.96 10.34
C ARG A 166 -2.52 15.37 10.15
N ASN A 167 -3.24 16.35 10.66
CA ASN A 167 -2.79 17.75 10.74
C ASN A 167 -2.26 18.28 9.40
N VAL A 168 -3.07 18.12 8.34
CA VAL A 168 -2.72 18.59 6.99
C VAL A 168 -2.85 20.11 6.93
N PHE A 169 -1.78 20.77 6.52
CA PHE A 169 -1.73 22.20 6.22
C PHE A 169 -1.21 22.39 4.81
N ALA A 170 -2.06 22.85 3.90
CA ALA A 170 -1.71 23.19 2.53
C ALA A 170 -1.94 24.69 2.30
N ASN A 171 -1.04 25.35 1.58
CA ASN A 171 -1.15 26.77 1.29
C ASN A 171 -0.86 27.07 -0.19
N ASP A 172 -1.43 28.17 -0.67
CA ASP A 172 -1.10 28.76 -1.95
C ASP A 172 0.15 29.66 -1.88
N SER A 173 0.54 30.24 -3.01
CA SER A 173 1.73 31.10 -3.10
C SER A 173 1.59 32.44 -2.36
N THR A 174 0.37 32.82 -1.96
CA THR A 174 0.09 34.01 -1.15
C THR A 174 0.13 33.71 0.35
N GLY A 175 0.17 32.43 0.72
CA GLY A 175 0.08 31.96 2.10
C GLY A 175 -1.35 31.73 2.57
N ALA A 176 -2.35 31.79 1.68
CA ALA A 176 -3.72 31.43 2.02
C ALA A 176 -3.85 29.90 2.13
N GLN A 177 -4.58 29.44 3.14
CA GLN A 177 -4.80 28.02 3.37
C GLN A 177 -5.73 27.43 2.31
N LEU A 178 -5.31 26.29 1.75
CA LEU A 178 -6.08 25.49 0.82
C LEU A 178 -6.86 24.40 1.58
N PRO A 179 -8.11 24.12 1.21
CA PRO A 179 -8.90 23.07 1.84
C PRO A 179 -8.46 21.69 1.31
N VAL A 180 -7.43 21.12 1.95
CA VAL A 180 -6.96 19.76 1.66
C VAL A 180 -7.26 18.87 2.85
N GLN A 181 -7.98 17.78 2.59
CA GLN A 181 -8.36 16.80 3.62
C GLN A 181 -7.38 15.62 3.66
N ALA A 182 -7.25 15.00 4.82
CA ALA A 182 -6.54 13.73 4.93
C ALA A 182 -7.30 12.61 4.20
N GLY A 183 -6.54 11.78 3.49
CA GLY A 183 -6.98 10.53 2.92
C GLY A 183 -7.34 9.47 3.96
N ASP A 184 -7.78 8.31 3.48
CA ASP A 184 -8.08 7.19 4.36
C ASP A 184 -6.76 6.54 4.86
N PRO A 185 -6.76 5.91 6.05
CA PRO A 185 -5.58 5.17 6.50
C PRO A 185 -5.18 4.07 5.51
N PHE A 186 -3.89 3.98 5.21
CA PHE A 186 -3.36 2.88 4.43
C PHE A 186 -2.76 1.82 5.34
N CYS A 187 -3.25 0.59 5.25
CA CYS A 187 -2.73 -0.54 6.01
C CYS A 187 -2.06 -1.55 5.09
N LEU A 188 -0.87 -1.99 5.47
CA LEU A 188 -0.18 -3.11 4.85
C LEU A 188 -0.10 -4.30 5.80
N THR A 189 0.06 -5.50 5.24
CA THR A 189 0.27 -6.73 5.99
C THR A 189 1.64 -7.32 5.67
N VAL A 190 2.36 -7.75 6.70
CA VAL A 190 3.58 -8.54 6.51
C VAL A 190 3.18 -9.98 6.24
N VAL A 191 3.66 -10.57 5.14
CA VAL A 191 3.30 -11.94 4.73
C VAL A 191 4.52 -12.87 4.79
N GLU A 192 4.25 -14.16 4.95
CA GLU A 192 5.26 -15.20 4.79
C GLU A 192 5.50 -15.46 3.29
N PRO A 193 6.73 -15.83 2.89
CA PRO A 193 6.95 -16.26 1.52
C PRO A 193 6.22 -17.56 1.24
N GLU A 194 5.66 -17.63 0.05
CA GLU A 194 5.04 -18.84 -0.46
C GLU A 194 6.14 -19.87 -0.78
N VAL A 195 6.12 -20.98 -0.05
CA VAL A 195 6.97 -22.14 -0.30
C VAL A 195 6.07 -23.36 -0.32
N GLU A 196 5.88 -23.93 -1.50
CA GLU A 196 5.16 -25.18 -1.66
C GLU A 196 6.09 -26.35 -1.29
N VAL A 197 5.54 -27.38 -0.66
CA VAL A 197 6.30 -28.59 -0.29
C VAL A 197 5.59 -29.77 -0.93
N VAL A 198 6.17 -30.30 -2.00
CA VAL A 198 5.48 -31.25 -2.87
C VAL A 198 6.46 -32.29 -3.44
N PRO A 199 6.08 -33.58 -3.50
CA PRO A 199 4.91 -34.18 -2.85
C PRO A 199 5.02 -34.16 -1.31
N ASN A 200 3.89 -33.96 -0.63
CA ASN A 200 3.79 -34.07 0.82
C ASN A 200 2.41 -34.64 1.21
N PRO A 201 2.31 -35.90 1.63
CA PRO A 201 3.42 -36.83 1.92
C PRO A 201 4.18 -37.32 0.68
N PHE A 202 5.38 -37.89 0.88
CA PHE A 202 6.21 -38.53 -0.16
C PHE A 202 6.66 -39.94 0.26
N THR A 203 7.15 -40.73 -0.69
CA THR A 203 7.42 -42.18 -0.57
C THR A 203 8.85 -42.55 -1.00
N PRO A 204 9.87 -42.38 -0.13
CA PRO A 204 11.26 -42.71 -0.48
C PRO A 204 11.49 -44.23 -0.45
N ASN A 205 11.17 -44.89 -1.56
CA ASN A 205 11.31 -46.33 -1.77
C ASN A 205 12.18 -46.69 -3.01
N ASP A 206 12.74 -45.68 -3.67
CA ASP A 206 13.59 -45.75 -4.87
C ASP A 206 12.87 -46.40 -6.08
N ASP A 207 11.54 -46.23 -6.20
CA ASP A 207 10.74 -46.75 -7.32
C ASP A 207 10.60 -45.77 -8.51
N GLY A 208 11.13 -44.55 -8.36
CA GLY A 208 11.08 -43.46 -9.34
C GLY A 208 9.92 -42.48 -9.13
N PHE A 209 9.00 -42.74 -8.19
CA PHE A 209 7.81 -41.93 -7.94
C PHE A 209 7.77 -41.40 -6.51
N ASN A 210 7.72 -40.06 -6.37
CA ASN A 210 7.65 -39.39 -5.08
C ASN A 210 8.76 -39.80 -4.09
N ASP A 211 9.95 -40.16 -4.60
CA ASP A 211 11.09 -40.58 -3.78
C ASP A 211 11.73 -39.46 -2.94
N GLY A 212 11.32 -38.22 -3.21
CA GLY A 212 11.67 -37.06 -2.43
C GLY A 212 10.54 -36.05 -2.41
N THR A 213 10.61 -35.14 -1.45
CA THR A 213 9.83 -33.90 -1.43
C THR A 213 10.71 -32.74 -1.86
N GLU A 214 10.14 -31.82 -2.63
CA GLU A 214 10.80 -30.58 -3.02
C GLU A 214 10.16 -29.38 -2.32
N PHE A 215 10.99 -28.45 -1.85
CA PHE A 215 10.60 -27.13 -1.39
C PHE A 215 10.66 -26.16 -2.58
N LYS A 216 9.50 -25.81 -3.12
CA LYS A 216 9.34 -24.97 -4.31
C LYS A 216 8.98 -23.55 -3.93
N ARG A 217 9.61 -22.59 -4.59
CA ARG A 217 9.34 -21.16 -4.48
C ARG A 217 9.62 -20.51 -5.83
N ASP A 218 8.86 -19.47 -6.16
CA ASP A 218 9.16 -18.64 -7.33
C ASP A 218 10.57 -18.04 -7.25
N GLY A 219 11.37 -18.27 -8.28
CA GLY A 219 12.78 -17.89 -8.32
C GLY A 219 13.72 -18.80 -7.52
N GLY A 220 13.22 -19.94 -7.01
CA GLY A 220 14.01 -20.93 -6.26
C GLY A 220 14.21 -20.60 -4.77
N ILE A 221 14.86 -21.53 -4.07
CA ILE A 221 15.28 -21.35 -2.67
C ILE A 221 16.60 -20.56 -2.66
N PRO A 222 16.65 -19.37 -2.03
CA PRO A 222 17.88 -18.60 -1.92
C PRO A 222 19.01 -19.37 -1.21
N SER A 223 20.25 -19.16 -1.62
CA SER A 223 21.41 -19.90 -1.08
C SER A 223 21.70 -19.61 0.39
N ASN A 224 21.29 -18.45 0.89
CA ASN A 224 21.37 -18.05 2.30
C ASN A 224 20.29 -18.70 3.18
N TRP A 225 19.30 -19.36 2.60
CA TRP A 225 18.29 -20.06 3.37
C TRP A 225 18.78 -21.44 3.84
N VAL A 226 18.27 -21.85 4.99
CA VAL A 226 18.53 -23.18 5.56
C VAL A 226 17.20 -23.85 5.84
N ILE A 227 17.00 -25.05 5.29
CA ILE A 227 15.83 -25.88 5.57
C ILE A 227 16.26 -26.96 6.56
N ILE A 228 15.68 -26.92 7.75
CA ILE A 228 15.98 -27.86 8.85
C ILE A 228 14.80 -28.81 8.97
N ILE A 229 15.07 -30.10 8.82
CA ILE A 229 14.08 -31.17 8.94
C ILE A 229 14.35 -31.90 10.25
N MET A 230 13.31 -32.07 11.06
CA MET A 230 13.39 -32.59 12.42
C MET A 230 12.38 -33.71 12.63
N ASP A 231 12.69 -34.63 13.53
CA ASP A 231 11.66 -35.55 14.03
C ASP A 231 10.71 -34.84 15.01
N ARG A 232 9.67 -35.57 15.45
CA ARG A 232 8.67 -35.05 16.40
C ARG A 232 9.22 -34.60 17.75
N SER A 233 10.44 -34.99 18.12
CA SER A 233 11.11 -34.54 19.35
C SER A 233 11.91 -33.25 19.15
N GLY A 234 11.98 -32.74 17.91
CA GLY A 234 12.78 -31.56 17.56
C GLY A 234 14.25 -31.89 17.27
N ARG A 235 14.64 -33.17 17.20
CA ARG A 235 15.99 -33.55 16.81
C ARG A 235 16.16 -33.39 15.31
N THR A 236 17.20 -32.67 14.91
CA THR A 236 17.56 -32.49 13.49
C THR A 236 17.90 -33.83 12.84
N ILE A 237 17.24 -34.09 11.72
CA ILE A 237 17.41 -35.26 10.86
C ILE A 237 18.27 -34.91 9.65
N ARG A 238 17.96 -33.77 9.03
CA ARG A 238 18.64 -33.29 7.83
C ARG A 238 18.61 -31.77 7.80
N GLU A 239 19.65 -31.17 7.25
CA GLU A 239 19.66 -29.78 6.84
C GLU A 239 19.92 -29.70 5.33
N LEU A 240 19.17 -28.85 4.65
CA LEU A 240 19.40 -28.48 3.26
C LEU A 240 19.93 -27.04 3.26
N ARG A 241 21.08 -26.84 2.63
CA ARG A 241 21.84 -25.58 2.62
C ARG A 241 22.26 -25.23 1.20
N ASN A 242 22.72 -24.00 0.99
CA ASN A 242 23.30 -23.56 -0.29
C ASN A 242 22.35 -23.77 -1.48
N GLY A 243 21.04 -23.58 -1.27
CA GLY A 243 20.02 -23.77 -2.30
C GLY A 243 19.55 -25.22 -2.50
N GLU A 244 20.07 -26.20 -1.73
CA GLU A 244 19.46 -27.53 -1.68
C GLU A 244 17.99 -27.40 -1.26
N ASN A 245 17.09 -27.98 -2.06
CA ASN A 245 15.66 -27.86 -1.87
C ASN A 245 14.90 -29.19 -1.97
N ILE A 246 15.60 -30.32 -2.09
CA ILE A 246 14.99 -31.65 -2.15
C ILE A 246 15.43 -32.48 -0.95
N TRP A 247 14.47 -33.13 -0.28
CA TRP A 247 14.76 -34.16 0.72
C TRP A 247 14.23 -35.52 0.26
N ASN A 248 15.13 -36.50 0.22
CA ASN A 248 14.87 -37.88 -0.22
C ASN A 248 14.58 -38.84 0.95
N GLY A 249 14.17 -38.32 2.11
CA GLY A 249 13.87 -39.15 3.27
C GLY A 249 15.08 -39.80 3.94
N LYS A 250 16.30 -39.33 3.65
CA LYS A 250 17.54 -39.79 4.31
C LYS A 250 18.01 -38.79 5.37
N ASP A 251 18.57 -39.30 6.46
CA ASP A 251 19.21 -38.47 7.47
C ASP A 251 20.62 -38.00 7.06
N SER A 252 21.33 -37.32 7.95
CA SER A 252 22.70 -36.85 7.72
C SER A 252 23.73 -37.97 7.50
N SER A 253 23.45 -39.20 7.94
CA SER A 253 24.28 -40.39 7.68
C SER A 253 23.98 -41.06 6.35
N GLY A 254 22.96 -40.58 5.62
CA GLY A 254 22.48 -41.18 4.38
C GLY A 254 21.52 -42.36 4.61
N GLN A 255 21.11 -42.61 5.86
CA GLN A 255 20.18 -43.68 6.19
C GLN A 255 18.73 -43.23 6.01
N LEU A 256 17.90 -44.08 5.43
CA LEU A 256 16.46 -43.85 5.31
C LEU A 256 15.80 -43.74 6.68
N VAL A 257 15.00 -42.70 6.86
CA VAL A 257 14.24 -42.48 8.09
C VAL A 257 13.01 -43.39 8.16
N LEU A 258 12.41 -43.54 9.34
CA LEU A 258 11.19 -44.33 9.50
C LEU A 258 9.97 -43.60 8.90
N PRO A 259 8.93 -44.31 8.45
CA PRO A 259 7.67 -43.67 8.09
C PRO A 259 7.09 -42.89 9.27
N GLY A 260 6.50 -41.73 9.00
CA GLY A 260 5.93 -40.87 10.04
C GLY A 260 5.89 -39.40 9.68
N ALA A 261 5.47 -38.60 10.66
CA ALA A 261 5.44 -37.15 10.57
C ALA A 261 6.76 -36.54 11.03
N TYR A 262 7.26 -35.61 10.23
CA TYR A 262 8.45 -34.81 10.47
C TYR A 262 8.06 -33.33 10.48
N LEU A 263 8.86 -32.51 11.15
CA LEU A 263 8.72 -31.07 11.15
C LEU A 263 9.78 -30.47 10.24
N TYR A 264 9.46 -29.38 9.55
CA TYR A 264 10.47 -28.57 8.90
C TYR A 264 10.39 -27.11 9.36
N VAL A 265 11.54 -26.45 9.33
CA VAL A 265 11.69 -25.02 9.49
C VAL A 265 12.60 -24.49 8.40
N ILE A 266 12.18 -23.42 7.73
CA ILE A 266 13.01 -22.66 6.80
C ILE A 266 13.48 -21.41 7.55
N LYS A 267 14.79 -21.15 7.49
CA LYS A 267 15.42 -19.97 8.08
C LYS A 267 16.17 -19.14 7.05
N ASP A 268 16.25 -17.85 7.33
CA ASP A 268 17.07 -16.85 6.62
C ASP A 268 17.95 -16.16 7.68
N GLY A 269 19.16 -16.68 7.88
CA GLY A 269 19.95 -16.37 9.08
C GLY A 269 19.21 -16.79 10.36
N GLU A 270 19.01 -15.84 11.28
CA GLU A 270 18.25 -16.06 12.53
C GLU A 270 16.73 -15.99 12.35
N ARG A 271 16.25 -15.49 11.20
CA ARG A 271 14.83 -15.27 10.94
C ARG A 271 14.12 -16.57 10.55
N PHE A 272 12.97 -16.83 11.16
CA PHE A 272 12.08 -17.89 10.71
C PHE A 272 11.29 -17.45 9.48
N VAL A 273 11.38 -18.24 8.42
CA VAL A 273 10.74 -17.97 7.12
C VAL A 273 9.41 -18.69 7.02
N ARG A 274 9.40 -19.99 7.32
CA ARG A 274 8.24 -20.87 7.27
C ARG A 274 8.46 -22.09 8.15
N ARG A 275 7.37 -22.70 8.61
CA ARG A 275 7.37 -23.99 9.32
C ARG A 275 6.20 -24.85 8.86
N GLY A 276 6.36 -26.15 8.95
CA GLY A 276 5.28 -27.06 8.61
C GLY A 276 5.59 -28.52 8.91
N LEU A 277 4.70 -29.39 8.43
CA LEU A 277 4.80 -30.84 8.57
C LEU A 277 5.23 -31.46 7.24
N LEU A 278 5.95 -32.57 7.34
CA LEU A 278 6.32 -33.46 6.24
C LEU A 278 5.88 -34.88 6.58
N GLY A 279 5.20 -35.54 5.66
CA GLY A 279 4.85 -36.95 5.79
C GLY A 279 5.81 -37.83 4.99
N VAL A 280 6.45 -38.79 5.66
CA VAL A 280 7.15 -39.91 5.02
C VAL A 280 6.27 -41.14 5.09
N VAL A 281 5.92 -41.70 3.94
CA VAL A 281 5.08 -42.89 3.80
C VAL A 281 5.87 -43.98 3.08
N ARG A 282 5.57 -45.25 3.34
CA ARG A 282 6.10 -46.41 2.61
C ARG A 282 5.00 -47.45 2.43
#